data_AF-A0A6B2RWD7-F1
#
_entry.id   AF-A0A6B2RWD7-F1
#
_cell.length_a   1.000
_cell.length_b   1.000
_cell.length_c   1.000
_cell.angle_alpha   90.00
_cell.angle_beta   90.00
_cell.angle_gamma   90.00
#
_symmetry.space_group_name_H-M   'P 1'
#
loop_
_entity.id
_entity.type
_entity.pdbx_description
1 polymer ?
#
loop_
_entity_poly.entity_id
_entity_poly.type
_entity_poly.pdbx_seq_one_letter_code
_entity_poly.pdbx_strand_id
1 'polypeptide(L)'
;MNLPTWAWLDKADFKPVSVTASLDVAGFHAEATTTAEPDALRLDPGVDDAQVLPASGECAMKNGSIGQPYAPGKANLTPPCGVVYQRSSGDGTFNLRHRHLEDQLDGDRWCGRHPARR
;
A
#
# COMPACT_ATOMS: atom_id res chain seq x y z
N MET A 1 -1.34 -11.03 20.45
CA MET A 1 -0.95 -9.61 20.50
C MET A 1 -1.15 -9.03 19.10
N ASN A 2 -2.20 -8.22 18.95
CA ASN A 2 -2.54 -7.50 17.73
C ASN A 2 -1.97 -6.09 17.87
N LEU A 3 -1.01 -5.72 17.04
CA LEU A 3 -0.40 -4.39 17.09
C LEU A 3 -1.09 -3.51 16.06
N PRO A 4 -1.77 -2.43 16.49
CA PRO A 4 -2.34 -1.48 15.55
C PRO A 4 -1.23 -0.74 14.80
N THR A 5 -1.32 -0.76 13.49
CA THR A 5 -0.50 0.06 12.58
C THR A 5 -1.22 1.40 12.38
N TRP A 6 -0.55 2.48 12.74
CA TRP A 6 -1.05 3.84 12.54
C TRP A 6 -0.96 4.23 11.06
N ALA A 7 -2.02 4.86 10.55
CA ALA A 7 -2.00 5.59 9.29
C ALA A 7 -2.22 7.08 9.59
N TRP A 8 -1.27 7.92 9.19
CA TRP A 8 -1.40 9.36 9.23
C TRP A 8 -0.64 9.95 8.04
N LEU A 9 -1.20 11.01 7.49
CA LEU A 9 -0.62 11.79 6.41
C LEU A 9 -0.91 13.26 6.72
N ASP A 10 0.04 14.12 6.42
CA ASP A 10 -0.12 15.55 6.67
C ASP A 10 -0.63 16.28 5.43
N LYS A 11 -0.86 17.59 5.59
CA LYS A 11 -1.42 18.43 4.54
C LYS A 11 -0.53 18.54 3.29
N ALA A 12 0.77 18.29 3.40
CA ALA A 12 1.66 18.30 2.25
C ALA A 12 1.45 17.08 1.35
N ASP A 13 0.88 16.00 1.88
CA ASP A 13 0.68 14.74 1.16
C ASP A 13 -0.56 14.75 0.25
N PHE A 14 -1.58 15.55 0.58
CA PHE A 14 -2.81 15.66 -0.21
C PHE A 14 -2.84 16.97 -1.01
N LYS A 15 -2.73 16.84 -2.33
CA LYS A 15 -2.80 17.97 -3.25
C LYS A 15 -3.99 17.81 -4.18
N PRO A 16 -4.73 18.89 -4.47
CA PRO A 16 -5.73 18.89 -5.52
C PRO A 16 -5.09 18.48 -6.85
N VAL A 17 -5.82 17.70 -7.65
CA VAL A 17 -5.38 17.29 -8.98
C VAL A 17 -6.32 17.93 -9.99
N SER A 18 -5.75 18.64 -10.95
CA SER A 18 -6.50 19.31 -12.02
C SER A 18 -6.19 18.68 -13.36
N VAL A 19 -7.23 18.51 -14.19
CA VAL A 19 -7.11 18.08 -15.58
C VAL A 19 -7.74 19.15 -16.45
N THR A 20 -6.99 19.65 -17.43
CA THR A 20 -7.47 20.61 -18.42
C THR A 20 -7.57 19.90 -19.76
N ALA A 21 -8.76 19.93 -20.34
CA ALA A 21 -9.00 19.54 -21.73
C ALA A 21 -9.09 20.82 -22.57
N SER A 22 -8.38 20.86 -23.70
CA SER A 22 -8.43 21.97 -24.66
C SER A 22 -8.83 21.47 -26.05
N LEU A 23 -9.48 22.35 -26.83
CA LEU A 23 -9.84 22.12 -28.23
C LEU A 23 -9.47 23.37 -29.04
N ASP A 24 -8.70 23.16 -30.10
CA ASP A 24 -8.29 24.21 -31.06
C ASP A 24 -8.68 23.79 -32.47
N VAL A 25 -9.71 24.45 -33.05
CA VAL A 25 -10.17 24.18 -34.42
C VAL A 25 -10.68 25.43 -35.11
N ALA A 26 -10.25 25.68 -36.35
CA ALA A 26 -10.78 26.71 -37.25
C ALA A 26 -10.91 28.13 -36.61
N GLY A 27 -9.94 28.54 -35.80
CA GLY A 27 -9.95 29.85 -35.13
C GLY A 27 -10.82 29.92 -33.87
N PHE A 28 -11.35 28.78 -33.42
CA PHE A 28 -12.05 28.61 -32.14
C PHE A 28 -11.15 27.87 -31.15
N HIS A 29 -11.05 28.41 -29.94
CA HIS A 29 -10.34 27.83 -28.81
C HIS A 29 -11.30 27.64 -27.64
N ALA A 30 -11.29 26.47 -27.02
CA ALA A 30 -12.06 26.18 -25.82
C ALA A 30 -11.23 25.35 -24.85
N GLU A 31 -11.41 25.63 -23.55
CA GLU A 31 -10.80 24.86 -22.47
C GLU A 31 -11.82 24.55 -21.38
N ALA A 32 -11.64 23.40 -20.74
CA ALA A 32 -12.37 23.00 -19.56
C ALA A 32 -11.41 22.38 -18.55
N THR A 33 -11.38 22.94 -17.33
CA THR A 33 -10.56 22.42 -16.23
C THR A 33 -11.47 21.79 -15.18
N THR A 34 -11.15 20.55 -14.81
CA THR A 34 -11.79 19.84 -13.68
C THR A 34 -10.77 19.62 -12.59
N THR A 35 -11.09 20.01 -11.35
CA THR A 35 -10.23 19.82 -10.17
C THR A 35 -10.88 18.86 -9.20
N ALA A 36 -10.16 17.83 -8.80
CA ALA A 36 -10.55 16.90 -7.74
C ALA A 36 -9.86 17.28 -6.43
N GLU A 37 -10.65 17.48 -5.38
CA GLU A 37 -10.16 17.72 -4.03
C GLU A 37 -10.32 16.44 -3.19
N PRO A 38 -9.25 15.91 -2.58
CA PRO A 38 -9.34 14.74 -1.73
C PRO A 38 -10.04 15.07 -0.40
N ASP A 39 -11.02 14.26 -0.01
CA ASP A 39 -11.82 14.42 1.21
C ASP A 39 -11.57 13.31 2.26
N ALA A 40 -11.13 12.13 1.83
CA ALA A 40 -10.83 11.00 2.68
C ALA A 40 -9.73 10.09 2.09
N LEU A 41 -9.11 9.29 2.96
CA LEU A 41 -8.24 8.18 2.59
C LEU A 41 -8.95 6.87 2.88
N ARG A 42 -9.08 6.01 1.87
CA ARG A 42 -9.57 4.64 2.05
C ARG A 42 -8.39 3.68 2.30
N LEU A 43 -8.49 2.89 3.36
CA LEU A 43 -7.55 1.84 3.71
C LEU A 43 -8.00 0.51 3.10
N ASP A 44 -7.12 -0.09 2.32
CA ASP A 44 -7.27 -1.46 1.83
C ASP A 44 -6.09 -2.31 2.36
N PRO A 45 -6.33 -3.21 3.31
CA PRO A 45 -5.27 -4.00 3.94
C PRO A 45 -4.77 -5.16 3.07
N GLY A 46 -5.45 -5.48 1.94
CA GLY A 46 -5.06 -6.54 1.01
C GLY A 46 -5.23 -7.98 1.52
N VAL A 47 -5.75 -8.17 2.74
CA VAL A 47 -6.07 -9.46 3.35
C VAL A 47 -7.36 -9.36 4.15
N ASP A 48 -8.16 -10.44 4.14
CA ASP A 48 -9.50 -10.44 4.76
C ASP A 48 -9.46 -10.52 6.29
N ASP A 49 -8.34 -10.94 6.89
CA ASP A 49 -8.19 -11.13 8.33
C ASP A 49 -7.69 -9.87 9.08
N ALA A 50 -7.41 -8.80 8.34
CA ALA A 50 -7.05 -7.50 8.88
C ALA A 50 -8.28 -6.67 9.25
N GLN A 51 -8.25 -6.03 10.42
CA GLN A 51 -9.30 -5.08 10.82
C GLN A 51 -8.88 -3.67 10.44
N VAL A 52 -9.74 -2.94 9.73
CA VAL A 52 -9.54 -1.52 9.40
C VAL A 52 -10.13 -0.60 10.46
N LEU A 53 -9.45 0.51 10.72
CA LEU A 53 -9.87 1.56 11.65
C LEU A 53 -9.92 2.89 10.89
N PRO A 54 -11.07 3.59 10.86
CA PRO A 54 -12.38 3.15 11.37
C PRO A 54 -12.93 1.95 10.58
N ALA A 55 -13.98 1.30 11.09
CA ALA A 55 -14.57 0.12 10.45
C ALA A 55 -15.12 0.36 9.03
N SER A 56 -15.37 1.62 8.65
CA SER A 56 -15.70 1.99 7.27
C SER A 56 -14.52 1.81 6.29
N GLY A 57 -13.30 1.71 6.82
CA GLY A 57 -12.06 1.80 6.05
C GLY A 57 -11.76 3.21 5.56
N GLU A 58 -12.60 4.21 5.87
CA GLU A 58 -12.46 5.57 5.39
C GLU A 58 -12.00 6.51 6.51
N CYS A 59 -10.78 6.99 6.36
CA CYS A 59 -10.23 8.02 7.22
C CYS A 59 -10.56 9.39 6.65
N ALA A 60 -11.48 10.11 7.28
CA ALA A 60 -11.86 11.45 6.85
C ALA A 60 -10.72 12.45 7.02
N MET A 61 -10.58 13.36 6.06
CA MET A 61 -9.64 14.47 6.15
C MET A 61 -10.14 15.51 7.15
N LYS A 62 -9.24 15.96 8.04
CA LYS A 62 -9.50 17.01 9.01
C LYS A 62 -8.41 18.08 8.88
N ASN A 63 -8.81 19.28 8.47
CA ASN A 63 -7.91 20.43 8.27
C ASN A 63 -6.74 20.14 7.33
N GLY A 64 -6.94 19.28 6.32
CA GLY A 64 -5.92 18.88 5.37
C GLY A 64 -5.09 17.67 5.79
N SER A 65 -5.28 17.13 6.99
CA SER A 65 -4.52 15.96 7.47
C SER A 65 -5.43 14.75 7.65
N ILE A 66 -4.83 13.57 7.58
CA ILE A 66 -5.48 12.28 7.85
C ILE A 66 -4.96 11.71 9.17
N GLY A 67 -5.89 11.22 10.00
CA GLY A 67 -5.56 10.52 11.23
C GLY A 67 -4.88 11.41 12.27
N GLN A 68 -4.07 10.78 13.13
CA GLN A 68 -3.27 11.47 14.14
C GLN A 68 -1.83 10.95 14.07
N PRO A 69 -0.81 11.83 14.06
CA PRO A 69 0.58 11.41 14.08
C PRO A 69 0.90 10.43 15.20
N TYR A 70 1.64 9.39 14.84
CA TYR A 70 2.18 8.45 15.81
C TYR A 70 3.22 9.16 16.70
N ALA A 71 3.24 8.78 17.97
CA ALA A 71 4.25 9.25 18.92
C ALA A 71 4.73 8.06 19.77
N PRO A 72 6.01 8.05 20.20
CA PRO A 72 6.50 7.07 21.16
C PRO A 72 5.59 6.99 22.39
N GLY A 73 5.31 5.77 22.86
CA GLY A 73 4.39 5.51 23.97
C GLY A 73 2.93 5.27 23.55
N LYS A 74 2.56 5.48 22.29
CA LYS A 74 1.20 5.21 21.79
C LYS A 74 0.98 3.78 21.29
N ALA A 75 1.98 2.90 21.32
CA ALA A 75 1.90 1.55 20.74
C ALA A 75 0.70 0.69 21.21
N ASN A 76 0.19 0.94 22.42
CA ASN A 76 -0.97 0.23 22.98
C ASN A 76 -2.31 0.98 22.83
N LEU A 77 -2.33 2.13 22.17
CA LEU A 77 -3.55 2.88 21.91
C LEU A 77 -4.22 2.41 20.61
N THR A 78 -5.48 2.81 20.42
CA THR A 78 -6.17 2.61 19.15
C THR A 78 -5.98 3.86 18.28
N PRO A 79 -5.42 3.75 17.07
CA PRO A 79 -5.35 4.87 16.16
C PRO A 79 -6.75 5.31 15.70
N PRO A 80 -6.98 6.60 15.43
CA PRO A 80 -8.20 7.05 14.78
C PRO A 80 -8.28 6.60 13.30
N CYS A 81 -7.13 6.29 12.69
CA CYS A 81 -7.00 5.78 11.32
C CYS A 81 -5.85 4.76 11.28
N GLY A 82 -6.08 3.54 10.82
CA GLY A 82 -5.07 2.51 10.79
C GLY A 82 -5.58 1.11 10.48
N VAL A 83 -4.69 0.13 10.58
CA VAL A 83 -4.99 -1.29 10.34
C VAL A 83 -4.47 -2.11 11.51
N VAL A 84 -5.27 -3.08 11.96
CA VAL A 84 -4.88 -4.04 12.97
C VAL A 84 -4.75 -5.41 12.31
N TYR A 85 -3.52 -5.86 12.15
CA TYR A 85 -3.26 -7.23 11.74
C TYR A 85 -3.46 -8.15 12.94
N GLN A 86 -4.39 -9.08 12.79
CA GLN A 86 -4.46 -10.19 13.72
C GLN A 86 -3.19 -10.99 13.56
N ARG A 87 -2.54 -11.30 14.68
CA ARG A 87 -1.40 -12.20 14.62
C ARG A 87 -1.92 -13.54 14.11
N SER A 88 -1.43 -14.00 12.95
CA SER A 88 -1.58 -15.39 12.56
C SER A 88 -1.01 -16.23 13.71
N SER A 89 -1.91 -16.85 14.45
CA SER A 89 -1.61 -17.81 15.51
C SER A 89 -1.82 -19.23 15.00
N GLY A 90 -2.03 -19.40 13.69
CA GLY A 90 -2.01 -20.72 13.08
C GLY A 90 -0.59 -21.27 13.08
N ASP A 91 -0.45 -22.56 13.39
CA ASP A 91 0.79 -23.34 13.34
C ASP A 91 1.42 -23.44 11.92
N GLY A 92 0.92 -22.65 10.97
CA GLY A 92 1.28 -22.67 9.57
C GLY A 92 2.48 -21.77 9.28
N THR A 93 3.66 -22.36 9.21
CA THR A 93 4.81 -21.74 8.54
C THR A 93 4.54 -21.69 7.04
N PHE A 94 4.48 -20.49 6.46
CA PHE A 94 4.42 -20.34 5.00
C PHE A 94 5.81 -20.56 4.41
N ASN A 95 5.98 -21.63 3.64
CA ASN A 95 7.24 -21.85 2.90
C ASN A 95 7.36 -20.80 1.79
N LEU A 96 8.48 -20.05 1.81
CA LEU A 96 8.88 -19.16 0.73
C LEU A 96 9.05 -19.98 -0.56
N ARG A 97 8.13 -19.83 -1.51
CA ARG A 97 8.27 -20.40 -2.85
C ARG A 97 8.96 -19.38 -3.74
N HIS A 98 10.25 -19.59 -3.99
CA HIS A 98 10.93 -18.92 -5.09
C HIS A 98 10.64 -19.72 -6.37
N ARG A 99 10.16 -19.03 -7.41
CA ARG A 99 10.10 -19.59 -8.76
C ARG A 99 11.18 -18.87 -9.55
N HIS A 100 12.34 -19.50 -9.68
CA HIS A 100 13.39 -19.05 -10.59
C HIS A 100 12.87 -19.31 -12.01
N LEU A 101 12.68 -18.25 -12.78
CA LEU A 101 12.15 -18.30 -14.14
C LEU A 101 13.31 -18.39 -15.14
N GLU A 102 14.14 -19.42 -15.04
CA GLU A 102 15.23 -19.66 -15.99
C GLU A 102 15.43 -21.17 -16.21
N ASP A 103 14.38 -21.87 -16.66
CA ASP A 103 14.52 -23.26 -17.11
C ASP A 103 13.42 -23.70 -18.10
N GLN A 104 13.30 -22.95 -19.19
CA GLN A 104 12.98 -23.55 -20.48
C GLN A 104 14.09 -23.16 -21.43
N LEU A 105 14.75 -24.17 -22.04
CA LEU A 105 15.90 -24.09 -22.94
C LEU A 105 17.27 -24.20 -22.25
N ASP A 106 17.63 -25.38 -21.73
CA ASP A 106 18.77 -26.11 -22.27
C ASP A 106 18.90 -27.51 -21.66
N GLY A 107 18.98 -28.50 -22.53
CA GLY A 107 19.28 -29.87 -22.16
C GLY A 107 20.72 -30.03 -21.70
N ASP A 108 20.90 -30.91 -20.72
CA ASP A 108 22.11 -31.68 -20.47
C ASP A 108 23.43 -30.90 -20.28
N ARG A 109 23.66 -30.38 -19.07
CA ARG A 109 25.00 -30.42 -18.44
C ARG A 109 24.97 -30.11 -16.95
N TRP A 110 24.96 -31.18 -16.17
CA TRP A 110 25.16 -31.15 -14.72
C TRP A 110 26.58 -30.72 -14.36
N CYS A 111 26.71 -29.60 -13.62
CA CYS A 111 27.93 -29.24 -12.88
C CYS A 111 28.10 -30.16 -11.67
N GLY A 112 28.86 -31.25 -11.85
CA GLY A 112 29.29 -32.17 -10.80
C GLY A 112 30.74 -31.94 -10.38
N ARG A 113 30.93 -31.09 -9.36
CA ARG A 113 31.79 -31.30 -8.19
C ARG A 113 33.03 -32.20 -8.37
N HIS A 114 34.22 -31.60 -8.36
CA HIS A 114 35.51 -32.27 -8.10
C HIS A 114 35.48 -33.07 -6.78
N PRO A 115 36.02 -34.30 -6.76
CA PRO A 115 36.63 -34.89 -5.56
C PRO A 115 38.16 -34.87 -5.66
N ALA A 116 38.80 -34.67 -4.50
CA ALA A 116 40.24 -34.62 -4.31
C ALA A 116 40.88 -36.02 -4.13
N ARG A 117 42.18 -36.11 -4.49
CA ARG A 117 43.20 -37.15 -4.22
C ARG A 117 42.97 -38.49 -4.95
N ARG A 118 43.98 -39.12 -5.55
CA ARG A 118 45.37 -39.34 -5.12
C ARG A 118 46.31 -39.41 -6.33
#